data_AF-A0A2V5QFN7-F1
#
_entry.id   AF-A0A2V5QFN7-F1
#
_cell.length_a   1.000
_cell.length_b   1.000
_cell.length_c   1.000
_cell.angle_alpha   90.00
_cell.angle_beta   90.00
_cell.angle_gamma   90.00
#
_symmetry.space_group_name_H-M   'P 1'
#
loop_
_entity.id
_entity.type
_entity.pdbx_description
1 polymer ?
#
loop_
_entity_poly.entity_id
_entity_poly.type
_entity_poly.pdbx_seq_one_letter_code
_entity_poly.pdbx_strand_id
1 'polypeptide(L)'
;MRHTAHDHFLHVVLPAFRDFASYYSNREMGLRPDTKNAAAIAGALRDLPEHVFYDLNGNTGYATNRSYRESFWPQSRAYQVICNFADVWKHRSISRPDRLLSCVDDIIEYYALIRYADEEGVYYGSRKLLVATLSDKSEQDLGPLLLASLTLLAAELVRQGLLPNIPDFPRLPSYFQSRTEAASALPMRIVCYVKEYIEVPQRCLIFDENTGVPRPIKPGEGFDFQYGLVMEVQPSPIQS
;
A
#
# COMPACT_ATOMS: atom_id res chain seq x y z
N MET A 1 -23.81 -15.85 11.49
CA MET A 1 -23.91 -14.52 12.11
C MET A 1 -23.33 -13.55 11.10
N ARG A 2 -24.10 -12.60 10.57
CA ARG A 2 -23.62 -11.66 9.55
C ARG A 2 -22.79 -10.59 10.26
N HIS A 3 -21.54 -10.37 9.85
CA HIS A 3 -20.76 -9.23 10.35
C HIS A 3 -21.39 -7.95 9.81
N THR A 4 -21.75 -7.03 10.70
CA THR A 4 -22.20 -5.68 10.32
C THR A 4 -21.05 -4.92 9.66
N ALA A 5 -21.34 -3.82 8.98
CA ALA A 5 -20.34 -2.91 8.44
C ALA A 5 -19.45 -2.32 9.54
N HIS A 6 -20.05 -2.01 10.68
CA HIS A 6 -19.34 -1.58 11.88
C HIS A 6 -18.34 -2.65 12.36
N ASP A 7 -18.80 -3.90 12.51
CA ASP A 7 -17.94 -5.00 12.99
C ASP A 7 -16.85 -5.33 11.98
N HIS A 8 -17.17 -5.37 10.69
CA HIS A 8 -16.19 -5.59 9.62
C HIS A 8 -15.12 -4.50 9.63
N PHE A 9 -15.51 -3.24 9.81
CA PHE A 9 -14.56 -2.15 9.87
C PHE A 9 -13.63 -2.25 11.10
N LEU A 10 -14.19 -2.42 12.30
CA LEU A 10 -13.41 -2.41 13.54
C LEU A 10 -12.57 -3.67 13.75
N HIS A 11 -13.05 -4.82 13.29
CA HIS A 11 -12.43 -6.13 13.59
C HIS A 11 -11.75 -6.78 12.39
N VAL A 12 -11.95 -6.27 11.17
CA VAL A 12 -11.28 -6.79 9.97
C VAL A 12 -10.43 -5.71 9.31
N VAL A 13 -11.03 -4.58 8.93
CA VAL A 13 -10.32 -3.53 8.18
C VAL A 13 -9.23 -2.85 9.02
N LEU A 14 -9.57 -2.33 10.21
CA LEU A 14 -8.60 -1.62 11.06
C LEU A 14 -7.43 -2.50 11.52
N PRO A 15 -7.64 -3.75 11.99
CA PRO A 15 -6.54 -4.64 12.33
C PRO A 15 -5.66 -4.95 11.11
N ALA A 16 -6.24 -5.26 9.96
CA ALA A 16 -5.46 -5.52 8.73
C ALA A 16 -4.63 -4.30 8.31
N PHE A 17 -5.13 -3.06 8.50
CA PHE A 17 -4.33 -1.86 8.24
C PHE A 17 -3.20 -1.69 9.24
N ARG A 18 -3.41 -1.99 10.52
CA ARG A 18 -2.36 -1.95 11.55
C ARG A 18 -1.23 -2.92 11.22
N ASP A 19 -1.58 -4.14 10.84
CA ASP A 19 -0.61 -5.15 10.46
C ASP A 19 0.15 -4.68 9.21
N PHE A 20 -0.56 -4.27 8.16
CA PHE A 20 0.07 -3.71 6.96
C PHE A 20 0.99 -2.53 7.28
N ALA A 21 0.55 -1.55 8.07
CA ALA A 21 1.36 -0.38 8.41
C ALA A 21 2.64 -0.77 9.18
N SER A 22 2.55 -1.76 10.07
CA SER A 22 3.71 -2.31 10.80
C SER A 22 4.71 -2.96 9.86
N TYR A 23 4.24 -3.84 8.95
CA TYR A 23 5.11 -4.47 7.95
C TYR A 23 5.68 -3.44 6.98
N TYR A 24 4.85 -2.56 6.43
CA TYR A 24 5.27 -1.56 5.45
C TYR A 24 6.32 -0.57 6.02
N SER A 25 6.26 -0.29 7.33
CA SER A 25 7.21 0.58 8.02
C SER A 25 8.47 -0.14 8.50
N ASN A 26 8.45 -1.47 8.56
CA ASN A 26 9.64 -2.22 8.94
C ASN A 26 10.71 -2.13 7.84
N ARG A 27 11.95 -2.37 8.23
CA ARG A 27 13.10 -2.40 7.30
C ARG A 27 13.40 -3.84 6.90
N GLU A 28 12.36 -4.55 6.49
CA GLU A 28 12.44 -5.94 6.03
C GLU A 28 11.77 -6.08 4.67
N MET A 29 12.39 -6.83 3.76
CA MET A 29 11.88 -7.17 2.43
C MET A 29 12.09 -8.66 2.14
N GLY A 30 11.34 -9.19 1.18
CA GLY A 30 11.44 -10.58 0.73
C GLY A 30 10.32 -11.46 1.29
N LEU A 31 10.06 -12.62 0.68
CA LEU A 31 8.92 -13.51 0.98
C LEU A 31 7.50 -12.90 0.82
N ARG A 32 7.42 -11.67 0.30
CA ARG A 32 6.20 -10.90 -0.02
C ARG A 32 5.22 -10.66 1.16
N PRO A 33 5.64 -10.41 2.41
CA PRO A 33 4.73 -10.11 3.51
C PRO A 33 3.97 -8.80 3.25
N ASP A 34 4.60 -7.76 2.72
CA ASP A 34 3.94 -6.49 2.42
C ASP A 34 2.83 -6.65 1.40
N THR A 35 3.09 -7.34 0.29
CA THR A 35 2.07 -7.61 -0.74
C THR A 35 0.90 -8.41 -0.16
N LYS A 36 1.18 -9.44 0.65
CA LYS A 36 0.14 -10.25 1.29
C LYS A 36 -0.72 -9.43 2.24
N ASN A 37 -0.11 -8.64 3.12
CA ASN A 37 -0.82 -7.79 4.08
C ASN A 37 -1.60 -6.68 3.37
N ALA A 38 -1.00 -6.03 2.37
CA ALA A 38 -1.66 -5.03 1.53
C ALA A 38 -2.89 -5.63 0.81
N ALA A 39 -2.78 -6.85 0.30
CA ALA A 39 -3.89 -7.52 -0.37
C ALA A 39 -5.02 -7.91 0.60
N ALA A 40 -4.68 -8.32 1.83
CA ALA A 40 -5.66 -8.64 2.86
C ALA A 40 -6.55 -7.42 3.17
N ILE A 41 -5.93 -6.25 3.39
CA ILE A 41 -6.70 -5.03 3.58
C ILE A 41 -7.41 -4.56 2.31
N ALA A 42 -6.79 -4.67 1.13
CA ALA A 42 -7.44 -4.30 -0.12
C ALA A 42 -8.75 -5.10 -0.33
N GLY A 43 -8.72 -6.40 -0.03
CA GLY A 43 -9.91 -7.25 -0.01
C GLY A 43 -10.95 -6.77 1.00
N ALA A 44 -10.55 -6.53 2.25
CA ALA A 44 -11.45 -6.07 3.30
C ALA A 44 -12.12 -4.72 2.95
N LEU A 45 -11.38 -3.77 2.37
CA LEU A 45 -11.89 -2.48 1.90
C LEU A 45 -12.79 -2.61 0.67
N ARG A 46 -12.52 -3.55 -0.25
CA ARG A 46 -13.38 -3.83 -1.42
C ARG A 46 -14.73 -4.39 -1.00
N ASP A 47 -14.75 -5.19 0.06
CA ASP A 47 -15.95 -5.89 0.52
C ASP A 47 -16.80 -5.03 1.48
N LEU A 48 -16.20 -4.02 2.14
CA LEU A 48 -16.90 -3.15 3.10
C LEU A 48 -18.20 -2.47 2.57
N PRO A 49 -18.26 -1.91 1.34
CA PRO A 49 -19.51 -1.34 0.82
C PRO A 49 -20.66 -2.36 0.71
N GLU A 50 -20.35 -3.65 0.56
CA GLU A 50 -21.36 -4.70 0.59
C GLU A 50 -22.01 -4.78 1.97
N HIS A 51 -21.21 -4.80 3.03
CA HIS A 51 -21.73 -4.78 4.40
C HIS A 51 -22.61 -3.55 4.66
N VAL A 52 -22.16 -2.37 4.24
CA VAL A 52 -22.94 -1.12 4.37
C VAL A 52 -24.26 -1.20 3.61
N PHE A 53 -24.22 -1.66 2.36
CA PHE A 53 -25.41 -1.81 1.54
C PHE A 53 -26.48 -2.65 2.25
N TYR A 54 -26.06 -3.74 2.87
CA TYR A 54 -26.97 -4.65 3.54
C TYR A 54 -27.43 -4.19 4.91
N ASP A 55 -26.57 -3.54 5.71
CA ASP A 55 -26.96 -2.95 7.00
C ASP A 55 -28.01 -1.85 6.82
N LEU A 56 -27.93 -1.11 5.73
CA LEU A 56 -28.91 -0.09 5.36
C LEU A 56 -30.12 -0.67 4.61
N ASN A 57 -30.24 -2.00 4.50
CA ASN A 57 -31.31 -2.69 3.75
C ASN A 57 -31.46 -2.19 2.29
N GLY A 58 -30.34 -1.84 1.65
CA GLY A 58 -30.31 -1.30 0.29
C GLY A 58 -30.65 0.20 0.18
N ASN A 59 -30.90 0.90 1.30
CA ASN A 59 -31.20 2.34 1.32
C ASN A 59 -29.95 3.22 1.10
N THR A 60 -29.09 2.86 0.15
CA THR A 60 -27.89 3.62 -0.23
C THR A 60 -28.14 4.58 -1.39
N GLY A 61 -29.32 4.52 -2.02
CA GLY A 61 -29.62 5.24 -3.27
C GLY A 61 -29.17 4.51 -4.53
N TYR A 62 -28.67 3.27 -4.41
CA TYR A 62 -28.19 2.46 -5.53
C TYR A 62 -28.94 1.12 -5.59
N ALA A 63 -29.15 0.60 -6.81
CA ALA A 63 -29.90 -0.64 -7.01
C ALA A 63 -29.17 -1.90 -6.53
N THR A 64 -27.83 -1.90 -6.51
CA THR A 64 -27.01 -3.06 -6.15
C THR A 64 -25.81 -2.66 -5.30
N ASN A 65 -25.29 -3.61 -4.50
CA ASN A 65 -24.05 -3.41 -3.75
C ASN A 65 -22.86 -3.04 -4.66
N ARG A 66 -22.84 -3.58 -5.88
CA ARG A 66 -21.83 -3.30 -6.89
C ARG A 66 -21.93 -1.85 -7.32
N SER A 67 -23.11 -1.40 -7.75
CA SER A 67 -23.31 0.00 -8.16
C SER A 67 -22.97 0.99 -7.04
N TYR A 68 -23.27 0.63 -5.78
CA TYR A 68 -22.88 1.43 -4.61
C TYR A 68 -21.36 1.45 -4.39
N ARG A 69 -20.65 0.34 -4.56
CA ARG A 69 -19.17 0.34 -4.51
C ARG A 69 -18.57 1.17 -5.65
N GLU A 70 -19.11 1.02 -6.85
CA GLU A 70 -18.58 1.69 -8.05
C GLU A 70 -18.83 3.20 -8.03
N SER A 71 -19.81 3.69 -7.25
CA SER A 71 -20.06 5.13 -7.10
C SER A 71 -18.95 5.90 -6.36
N PHE A 72 -18.03 5.19 -5.69
CA PHE A 72 -16.86 5.81 -5.07
C PHE A 72 -15.72 6.07 -6.06
N TRP A 73 -15.70 5.41 -7.23
CA TRP A 73 -14.59 5.53 -8.18
C TRP A 73 -14.37 6.95 -8.72
N PRO A 74 -15.41 7.73 -9.08
CA PRO A 74 -15.22 9.13 -9.49
C PRO A 74 -14.68 10.03 -8.37
N GLN A 75 -14.90 9.65 -7.11
CA GLN A 75 -14.48 10.41 -5.93
C GLN A 75 -13.05 10.06 -5.51
N SER A 76 -12.60 8.82 -5.78
CA SER A 76 -11.31 8.32 -5.36
C SER A 76 -10.76 7.28 -6.34
N ARG A 77 -9.83 7.73 -7.18
CA ARG A 77 -9.00 6.84 -8.00
C ARG A 77 -8.21 5.85 -7.13
N ALA A 78 -7.75 6.29 -5.96
CA ALA A 78 -7.06 5.43 -5.01
C ALA A 78 -7.89 4.19 -4.66
N TYR A 79 -9.17 4.40 -4.32
CA TYR A 79 -10.07 3.29 -3.98
C TYR A 79 -10.32 2.35 -5.16
N GLN A 80 -10.48 2.91 -6.36
CA GLN A 80 -10.61 2.10 -7.57
C GLN A 80 -9.39 1.20 -7.82
N VAL A 81 -8.17 1.73 -7.64
CA VAL A 81 -6.92 0.97 -7.74
C VAL A 81 -6.88 -0.13 -6.70
N ILE A 82 -7.21 0.16 -5.44
CA ILE A 82 -7.22 -0.84 -4.35
C ILE A 82 -8.23 -1.97 -4.62
N CYS A 83 -9.41 -1.65 -5.16
CA CYS A 83 -10.38 -2.68 -5.58
C CYS A 83 -9.82 -3.57 -6.70
N ASN A 84 -9.16 -2.98 -7.70
CA ASN A 84 -8.51 -3.73 -8.77
C ASN A 84 -7.36 -4.60 -8.25
N PHE A 85 -6.56 -4.08 -7.31
CA PHE A 85 -5.49 -4.84 -6.67
C PHE A 85 -6.05 -6.06 -5.93
N ALA A 86 -7.13 -5.91 -5.16
CA ALA A 86 -7.78 -7.04 -4.48
C ALA A 86 -8.26 -8.13 -5.46
N ASP A 87 -8.83 -7.73 -6.60
CA ASP A 87 -9.25 -8.66 -7.65
C ASP A 87 -8.06 -9.37 -8.29
N VAL A 88 -7.01 -8.62 -8.65
CA VAL A 88 -5.77 -9.17 -9.22
C VAL A 88 -5.08 -10.14 -8.26
N TRP A 89 -5.01 -9.81 -6.97
CA TRP A 89 -4.41 -10.72 -5.98
C TRP A 89 -5.18 -12.04 -5.90
N LYS A 90 -6.52 -11.98 -5.90
CA LYS A 90 -7.40 -13.15 -5.85
C LYS A 90 -7.31 -14.01 -7.10
N HIS A 91 -7.25 -13.39 -8.28
CA HIS A 91 -7.35 -14.08 -9.57
C HIS A 91 -6.00 -14.26 -10.28
N ARG A 92 -4.91 -13.75 -9.71
CA ARG A 92 -3.56 -13.60 -10.30
C ARG A 92 -3.49 -12.71 -11.54
N SER A 93 -4.53 -12.69 -12.37
CA SER A 93 -4.68 -11.84 -13.53
C SER A 93 -6.14 -11.51 -13.81
N ILE A 94 -6.42 -10.34 -14.38
CA ILE A 94 -7.74 -9.93 -14.85
C ILE A 94 -7.65 -9.38 -16.28
N SER A 95 -8.67 -9.63 -17.10
CA SER A 95 -8.68 -9.28 -18.53
C SER A 95 -9.80 -8.32 -18.94
N ARG A 96 -10.62 -7.84 -17.99
CA ARG A 96 -11.71 -6.90 -18.28
C ARG A 96 -11.18 -5.57 -18.86
N PRO A 97 -11.93 -4.89 -19.76
CA PRO A 97 -11.43 -3.68 -20.46
C PRO A 97 -11.13 -2.49 -19.54
N ASP A 98 -11.87 -2.35 -18.44
CA ASP A 98 -11.81 -1.25 -17.47
C ASP A 98 -10.78 -1.49 -16.35
N ARG A 99 -9.93 -2.51 -16.47
CA ARG A 99 -8.93 -2.82 -15.44
C ARG A 99 -7.85 -1.74 -15.36
N LEU A 100 -7.48 -1.41 -14.12
CA LEU A 100 -6.34 -0.55 -13.82
C LEU A 100 -5.07 -1.36 -13.57
N LEU A 101 -5.20 -2.60 -13.11
CA LEU A 101 -4.10 -3.55 -12.90
C LEU A 101 -4.39 -4.83 -13.68
N SER A 102 -3.38 -5.44 -14.30
CA SER A 102 -3.59 -6.62 -15.16
C SER A 102 -3.18 -7.90 -14.46
N CYS A 103 -2.03 -7.92 -13.78
CA CYS A 103 -1.53 -9.11 -13.10
C CYS A 103 -0.86 -8.78 -11.76
N VAL A 104 -0.68 -9.82 -10.94
CA VAL A 104 -0.02 -9.68 -9.64
C VAL A 104 1.46 -9.32 -9.77
N ASP A 105 2.06 -9.62 -10.91
CA ASP A 105 3.47 -9.31 -11.20
C ASP A 105 3.69 -7.82 -11.50
N ASP A 106 2.61 -7.05 -11.75
CA ASP A 106 2.64 -5.59 -11.83
C ASP A 106 2.86 -4.93 -10.45
N ILE A 107 2.93 -5.72 -9.36
CA ILE A 107 3.09 -5.24 -7.99
C ILE A 107 4.46 -5.67 -7.47
N ILE A 108 5.32 -4.68 -7.26
CA ILE A 108 6.72 -4.90 -6.95
C ILE A 108 7.07 -4.16 -5.66
N GLU A 109 7.73 -4.89 -4.77
CA GLU A 109 8.33 -4.34 -3.56
C GLU A 109 9.73 -3.82 -3.88
N TYR A 110 9.94 -2.51 -3.76
CA TYR A 110 11.21 -1.87 -4.09
C TYR A 110 11.96 -1.41 -2.84
N TYR A 111 13.28 -1.57 -2.90
CA TYR A 111 14.17 -0.82 -2.01
C TYR A 111 14.45 0.55 -2.63
N ALA A 112 13.83 1.59 -2.06
CA ALA A 112 13.98 2.96 -2.53
C ALA A 112 15.13 3.66 -1.81
N LEU A 113 16.06 4.18 -2.60
CA LEU A 113 17.15 5.06 -2.21
C LEU A 113 16.75 6.47 -2.60
N ILE A 114 16.64 7.36 -1.62
CA ILE A 114 16.09 8.71 -1.81
C ILE A 114 17.16 9.74 -1.49
N ARG A 115 17.42 10.63 -2.44
CA ARG A 115 18.24 11.83 -2.24
C ARG A 115 17.37 12.95 -1.71
N TYR A 116 17.80 13.54 -0.61
CA TYR A 116 17.21 14.73 0.01
C TYR A 116 18.21 15.90 -0.06
N ALA A 117 17.72 17.10 0.18
CA ALA A 117 18.54 18.28 0.35
C ALA A 117 18.01 19.07 1.56
N ASP A 118 18.91 19.71 2.28
CA ASP A 118 18.61 20.68 3.32
C ASP A 118 19.66 21.81 3.27
N GLU A 119 19.63 22.71 4.26
CA GLU A 119 20.58 23.83 4.36
C GLU A 119 22.04 23.38 4.51
N GLU A 120 22.30 22.17 5.05
CA GLU A 120 23.64 21.58 5.21
C GLU A 120 24.09 20.83 3.96
N GLY A 121 23.23 20.72 2.94
CA GLY A 121 23.53 20.15 1.64
C GLY A 121 22.76 18.86 1.36
N VAL A 122 23.33 18.01 0.51
CA VAL A 122 22.68 16.76 0.08
C VAL A 122 22.88 15.66 1.13
N TYR A 123 21.84 14.85 1.34
CA TYR A 123 21.92 13.62 2.11
C TYR A 123 20.99 12.55 1.52
N TYR A 124 21.08 11.36 2.10
CA TYR A 124 20.56 10.15 1.49
C TYR A 124 19.85 9.31 2.55
N GLY A 125 18.64 8.89 2.24
CA GLY A 125 17.85 8.00 3.08
C GLY A 125 17.28 6.86 2.26
N SER A 126 16.68 5.89 2.92
CA SER A 126 16.14 4.72 2.23
C SER A 126 14.89 4.21 2.89
N ARG A 127 13.99 3.63 2.07
CA ARG A 127 12.73 3.06 2.53
C ARG A 127 12.29 1.92 1.63
N LYS A 128 11.33 1.16 2.12
CA LYS A 128 10.56 0.23 1.31
C LYS A 128 9.44 0.97 0.58
N LEU A 129 9.13 0.55 -0.64
CA LEU A 129 7.93 0.94 -1.38
C LEU A 129 7.22 -0.31 -1.89
N LEU A 130 5.89 -0.29 -1.92
CA LEU A 130 5.09 -1.34 -2.56
C LEU A 130 4.39 -0.70 -3.74
N VAL A 131 4.97 -0.83 -4.93
CA VAL A 131 4.55 -0.09 -6.11
C VAL A 131 3.73 -0.97 -7.03
N ALA A 132 2.61 -0.44 -7.52
CA ALA A 132 1.80 -1.07 -8.55
C ALA A 132 1.91 -0.28 -9.87
N THR A 133 2.21 -0.98 -10.95
CA THR A 133 2.25 -0.43 -12.31
C THR A 133 0.87 -0.57 -12.95
N LEU A 134 0.21 0.57 -13.21
CA LEU A 134 -1.13 0.60 -13.77
C LEU A 134 -1.13 0.35 -15.30
N SER A 135 -2.31 0.12 -15.86
CA SER A 135 -2.51 -0.12 -17.30
C SER A 135 -2.06 1.05 -18.19
N ASP A 136 -2.12 2.28 -17.67
CA ASP A 136 -1.58 3.49 -18.31
C ASP A 136 -0.06 3.67 -18.13
N LYS A 137 0.62 2.66 -17.56
CA LYS A 137 2.05 2.65 -17.23
C LYS A 137 2.47 3.62 -16.13
N SER A 138 1.52 4.32 -15.49
CA SER A 138 1.83 5.06 -14.27
C SER A 138 2.10 4.11 -13.11
N GLU A 139 2.93 4.56 -12.19
CA GLU A 139 3.33 3.78 -11.02
C GLU A 139 2.80 4.47 -9.77
N GLN A 140 2.24 3.67 -8.86
CA GLN A 140 1.61 4.18 -7.64
C GLN A 140 2.05 3.35 -6.44
N ASP A 141 2.45 4.02 -5.37
CA ASP A 141 2.72 3.35 -4.09
C ASP A 141 1.39 2.97 -3.42
N LEU A 142 1.21 1.68 -3.13
CA LEU A 142 -0.02 1.15 -2.55
C LEU A 142 -0.26 1.62 -1.12
N GLY A 143 0.79 1.99 -0.37
CA GLY A 143 0.65 2.47 1.01
C GLY A 143 -0.30 3.68 1.12
N PRO A 144 0.02 4.82 0.48
CA PRO A 144 -0.86 5.97 0.45
C PRO A 144 -2.25 5.70 -0.14
N LEU A 145 -2.36 4.84 -1.17
CA LEU A 145 -3.65 4.50 -1.76
C LEU A 145 -4.55 3.73 -0.78
N LEU A 146 -3.98 2.82 0.01
CA LEU A 146 -4.69 2.10 1.07
C LEU A 146 -5.17 3.04 2.17
N LEU A 147 -4.32 3.97 2.62
CA LEU A 147 -4.70 4.97 3.63
C LEU A 147 -5.81 5.91 3.13
N ALA A 148 -5.72 6.37 1.88
CA ALA A 148 -6.75 7.20 1.26
C ALA A 148 -8.09 6.45 1.14
N SER A 149 -8.04 5.17 0.76
CA SER A 149 -9.21 4.30 0.66
C SER A 149 -9.85 4.03 2.02
N LEU A 150 -9.04 3.77 3.04
CA LEU A 150 -9.49 3.60 4.43
C LEU A 150 -10.20 4.86 4.93
N THR A 151 -9.59 6.02 4.70
CA THR A 151 -10.14 7.32 5.12
C THR A 151 -11.48 7.61 4.44
N LEU A 152 -11.58 7.35 3.13
CA LEU A 152 -12.83 7.50 2.37
C LEU A 152 -13.95 6.65 2.97
N LEU A 153 -13.70 5.35 3.18
CA LEU A 153 -14.75 4.46 3.66
C LEU A 153 -15.10 4.69 5.13
N ALA A 154 -14.15 5.10 5.97
CA ALA A 154 -14.44 5.52 7.33
C ALA A 154 -15.36 6.75 7.35
N ALA A 155 -15.09 7.74 6.49
CA ALA A 155 -15.94 8.92 6.34
C ALA A 155 -17.36 8.54 5.86
N GLU A 156 -17.47 7.59 4.94
CA GLU A 156 -18.77 7.06 4.50
C GLU A 156 -19.53 6.37 5.64
N LEU A 157 -18.87 5.54 6.45
CA LEU A 157 -19.51 4.90 7.61
C LEU A 157 -20.02 5.92 8.62
N VAL A 158 -19.25 6.99 8.88
CA VAL A 158 -19.71 8.09 9.74
C VAL A 158 -20.90 8.82 9.13
N ARG A 159 -20.84 9.12 7.82
CA ARG A 159 -21.93 9.79 7.10
C ARG A 159 -23.24 9.01 7.15
N GLN A 160 -23.16 7.68 7.13
CA GLN A 160 -24.31 6.78 7.20
C GLN A 160 -24.76 6.46 8.65
N GLY A 161 -24.10 7.01 9.66
CA GLY A 161 -24.40 6.74 11.07
C GLY A 161 -24.01 5.34 11.55
N LEU A 162 -23.15 4.65 10.80
CA LEU A 162 -22.62 3.31 11.14
C LEU A 162 -21.36 3.37 12.00
N LEU A 163 -20.70 4.53 12.05
CA LEU A 163 -19.64 4.86 13.01
C LEU A 163 -19.94 6.22 13.66
N PRO A 164 -19.61 6.41 14.95
CA PRO A 164 -19.80 7.70 15.63
C PRO A 164 -18.79 8.77 15.16
N ASN A 165 -17.56 8.37 14.86
CA ASN A 165 -16.48 9.24 14.40
C ASN A 165 -15.44 8.42 13.62
N ILE A 166 -14.60 9.12 12.85
CA ILE A 166 -13.46 8.51 12.19
C ILE A 166 -12.46 8.10 13.29
N PRO A 167 -12.02 6.83 13.35
CA PRO A 167 -11.03 6.41 14.33
C PRO A 167 -9.63 6.81 13.90
N ASP A 168 -8.72 6.86 14.87
CA ASP A 168 -7.30 7.11 14.59
C ASP A 168 -6.68 5.95 13.83
N PHE A 169 -6.12 6.26 12.66
CA PHE A 169 -5.39 5.29 11.87
C PHE A 169 -3.89 5.28 12.24
N PRO A 170 -3.25 4.10 12.20
CA PRO A 170 -1.80 3.99 12.14
C PRO A 170 -1.20 4.95 11.11
N ARG A 171 -0.13 5.65 11.48
CA ARG A 171 0.59 6.51 10.54
C ARG A 171 1.50 5.67 9.67
N LEU A 172 1.44 5.89 8.36
CA LEU A 172 2.46 5.40 7.45
C LEU A 172 3.71 6.30 7.54
N PRO A 173 4.91 5.78 7.21
CA PRO A 173 6.13 6.57 7.23
C PRO A 173 6.04 7.71 6.20
N SER A 174 6.34 8.93 6.65
CA SER A 174 6.47 10.10 5.79
C SER A 174 7.49 9.84 4.67
N TYR A 175 7.24 10.40 3.49
CA TYR A 175 8.25 10.41 2.42
C TYR A 175 9.43 11.32 2.73
N PHE A 176 9.20 12.38 3.48
CA PHE A 176 10.28 13.19 4.02
C PHE A 176 10.96 12.44 5.16
N GLN A 177 12.29 12.44 5.13
CA GLN A 177 13.13 11.92 6.20
C GLN A 177 14.18 12.98 6.53
N SER A 178 14.35 13.32 7.80
CA SER A 178 15.39 14.28 8.21
C SER A 178 16.79 13.67 8.09
N ARG A 179 17.83 14.52 8.03
CA ARG A 179 19.23 14.08 8.02
C ARG A 179 19.56 13.18 9.21
N THR A 180 19.07 13.52 10.41
CA THR A 180 19.27 12.72 11.63
C THR A 180 18.60 11.35 11.53
N GLU A 181 17.35 11.31 11.06
CA GLU A 181 16.62 10.06 10.87
C GLU A 181 17.33 9.16 9.85
N ALA A 182 17.81 9.74 8.74
CA ALA A 182 18.54 9.04 7.70
C ALA A 182 19.87 8.46 8.22
N ALA A 183 20.63 9.24 9.00
CA ALA A 183 21.89 8.79 9.60
C ALA A 183 21.71 7.64 10.62
N SER A 184 20.58 7.64 11.33
CA SER A 184 20.24 6.60 12.32
C SER A 184 19.54 5.36 11.75
N ALA A 185 19.22 5.35 10.45
CA ALA A 185 18.44 4.28 9.85
C ALA A 185 19.23 2.97 9.85
N LEU A 186 18.62 1.92 10.40
CA LEU A 186 19.20 0.58 10.33
C LEU A 186 19.34 0.10 8.87
N PRO A 187 20.23 -0.85 8.56
CA PRO A 187 20.27 -1.47 7.24
C PRO A 187 18.92 -2.10 6.85
N MET A 188 18.63 -2.19 5.55
CA MET A 188 17.49 -2.97 5.07
C MET A 188 17.79 -4.46 5.21
N ARG A 189 16.85 -5.21 5.79
CA ARG A 189 16.94 -6.66 5.94
C ARG A 189 16.25 -7.35 4.76
N ILE A 190 16.95 -8.26 4.12
CA ILE A 190 16.45 -9.08 3.01
C ILE A 190 16.29 -10.50 3.53
N VAL A 191 15.05 -10.98 3.62
CA VAL A 191 14.71 -12.32 4.11
C VAL A 191 14.44 -13.24 2.93
N CYS A 192 15.08 -14.40 2.91
CA CYS A 192 14.88 -15.43 1.89
C CYS A 192 15.00 -16.84 2.48
N TYR A 193 14.51 -17.86 1.77
CA TYR A 193 14.76 -19.24 2.15
C TYR A 193 16.08 -19.78 1.58
N VAL A 194 16.63 -20.79 2.25
CA VAL A 194 17.78 -21.56 1.74
C VAL A 194 17.53 -22.01 0.30
N LYS A 195 18.50 -21.73 -0.59
CA LYS A 195 18.49 -22.05 -2.04
C LYS A 195 17.45 -21.30 -2.88
N GLU A 196 16.78 -20.28 -2.35
CA GLU A 196 15.97 -19.39 -3.18
C GLU A 196 16.83 -18.33 -3.88
N TYR A 197 16.50 -18.05 -5.14
CA TYR A 197 16.95 -16.84 -5.82
C TYR A 197 16.07 -15.68 -5.35
N ILE A 198 16.70 -14.61 -4.86
CA ILE A 198 16.02 -13.38 -4.49
C ILE A 198 16.56 -12.21 -5.33
N GLU A 199 15.64 -11.53 -6.00
CA GLU A 199 15.90 -10.24 -6.62
C GLU A 199 15.39 -9.15 -5.68
N VAL A 200 16.25 -8.18 -5.37
CA VAL A 200 15.90 -7.00 -4.59
C VAL A 200 15.90 -5.81 -5.54
N PRO A 201 14.76 -5.49 -6.16
CA PRO A 201 14.71 -4.42 -7.13
C PRO A 201 14.86 -3.08 -6.41
N GLN A 202 15.67 -2.19 -7.00
CA GLN A 202 16.05 -0.91 -6.40
C GLN A 202 15.49 0.25 -7.20
N ARG A 203 15.21 1.35 -6.50
CA ARG A 203 14.82 2.61 -7.12
C ARG A 203 15.60 3.77 -6.52
N CYS A 204 16.26 4.52 -7.39
CA CYS A 204 16.90 5.77 -7.00
C CYS A 204 15.94 6.92 -7.30
N LEU A 205 15.62 7.71 -6.28
CA LEU A 205 14.61 8.77 -6.31
C LEU A 205 15.17 10.06 -5.72
N ILE A 206 14.62 11.19 -6.11
CA ILE A 206 14.92 12.50 -5.52
C ILE A 206 13.65 12.98 -4.82
N PHE A 207 13.75 13.36 -3.55
CA PHE A 207 12.65 13.97 -2.84
C PHE A 207 12.34 15.35 -3.44
N ASP A 208 11.08 15.59 -3.80
CA ASP A 208 10.62 16.89 -4.29
C ASP A 208 9.84 17.60 -3.19
N GLU A 209 10.44 18.64 -2.62
CA GLU A 209 9.86 19.42 -1.52
C GLU A 209 8.55 20.12 -1.92
N ASN A 210 8.38 20.47 -3.20
CA ASN A 210 7.17 21.17 -3.65
C ASN A 210 5.95 20.24 -3.63
N THR A 211 6.17 18.96 -3.93
CA THR A 211 5.10 17.97 -4.01
C THR A 211 5.03 17.07 -2.78
N GLY A 212 6.07 17.09 -1.94
CA GLY A 212 6.20 16.25 -0.75
C GLY A 212 6.39 14.76 -1.07
N VAL A 213 6.70 14.42 -2.32
CA VAL A 213 6.83 13.02 -2.78
C VAL A 213 8.15 12.79 -3.54
N PRO A 214 8.73 11.59 -3.49
CA PRO A 214 9.90 11.26 -4.28
C PRO A 214 9.55 11.11 -5.76
N ARG A 215 10.44 11.57 -6.63
CA ARG A 215 10.34 11.45 -8.08
C ARG A 215 11.53 10.68 -8.67
N PRO A 216 11.38 10.10 -9.87
CA PRO A 216 12.50 9.56 -10.61
C PRO A 216 13.59 10.61 -10.88
N ILE A 217 14.82 10.13 -11.00
CA ILE A 217 15.99 10.93 -11.40
C ILE A 217 15.83 11.33 -12.86
N LYS A 218 16.03 12.63 -13.15
CA LYS A 218 16.03 13.17 -14.50
C LYS A 218 17.45 13.13 -15.11
N PRO A 219 17.58 13.10 -16.44
CA PRO A 219 18.88 13.19 -17.10
C PRO A 219 19.70 14.40 -16.59
N GLY A 220 20.97 14.16 -16.24
CA GLY A 220 21.89 15.17 -15.72
C GLY A 220 21.88 15.36 -14.20
N GLU A 221 20.98 14.72 -13.46
CA GLU A 221 20.99 14.77 -12.00
C GLU A 221 21.94 13.71 -11.43
N GLY A 222 22.95 14.15 -10.67
CA GLY A 222 23.90 13.25 -10.01
C GLY A 222 23.29 12.48 -8.83
N PHE A 223 23.63 11.22 -8.69
CA PHE A 223 23.17 10.38 -7.59
C PHE A 223 24.28 9.41 -7.17
N ASP A 224 24.81 9.60 -5.97
CA ASP A 224 25.83 8.74 -5.39
C ASP A 224 25.35 8.30 -4.01
N PHE A 225 25.16 6.99 -3.82
CA PHE A 225 24.57 6.43 -2.62
C PHE A 225 25.33 5.16 -2.23
N GLN A 226 25.78 5.08 -0.98
CA GLN A 226 26.26 3.84 -0.37
C GLN A 226 25.26 3.35 0.68
N TYR A 227 24.79 2.10 0.56
CA TYR A 227 23.91 1.46 1.54
C TYR A 227 24.47 0.12 1.99
N GLY A 228 24.10 -0.27 3.21
CA GLY A 228 24.23 -1.64 3.71
C GLY A 228 22.94 -2.42 3.56
N LEU A 229 23.04 -3.70 3.19
CA LEU A 229 21.98 -4.68 3.29
C LEU A 229 22.40 -5.78 4.26
N VAL A 230 21.44 -6.30 5.02
CA VAL A 230 21.62 -7.52 5.81
C VAL A 230 20.78 -8.61 5.19
N MET A 231 21.39 -9.71 4.75
CA MET A 231 20.67 -10.87 4.25
C MET A 231 20.46 -11.87 5.38
N GLU A 232 19.20 -12.24 5.62
CA GLU A 232 18.80 -13.27 6.58
C GLU A 232 18.26 -14.48 5.83
N VAL A 233 18.94 -15.62 5.95
CA VAL A 233 18.57 -16.87 5.28
C VAL A 233 17.85 -17.79 6.26
N GLN A 234 16.59 -18.09 5.99
CA GLN A 234 15.74 -18.94 6.80
C GLN A 234 15.66 -20.37 6.25
N PRO A 235 15.46 -21.39 7.10
CA PRO A 235 15.18 -22.74 6.64
C PRO A 235 13.94 -22.77 5.74
N SER A 236 13.97 -23.53 4.66
CA SER A 236 12.78 -23.71 3.82
C SER A 236 11.65 -24.36 4.63
N PRO A 237 10.38 -23.93 4.50
CA PRO A 237 9.27 -24.61 5.13
C PRO A 237 9.23 -26.05 4.62
N ILE A 238 9.04 -27.02 5.52
CA ILE A 238 8.81 -28.42 5.13
C ILE A 238 7.51 -28.43 4.31
N GLN A 239 7.59 -28.75 3.03
CA GLN A 239 6.41 -28.96 2.19
C GLN A 239 5.66 -30.19 2.74
N SER A 240 4.56 -29.95 3.45
CA SER A 240 3.60 -30.97 3.89
C SER A 240 2.51 -31.18 2.85
#